data_AF-A0A401JH70-F1
#
_entry.id   AF-A0A401JH70-F1
#
_cell.length_a   1.000
_cell.length_b   1.000
_cell.length_c   1.000
_cell.angle_alpha   90.00
_cell.angle_beta   90.00
_cell.angle_gamma   90.00
#
_symmetry.space_group_name_H-M   'P 1'
#
loop_
_entity.id
_entity.type
_entity.pdbx_description
1 polymer ?
#
loop_
_entity_poly.entity_id
_entity_poly.type
_entity_poly.pdbx_seq_one_letter_code
_entity_poly.pdbx_strand_id
1 'polypeptide(L)'
;MTGLREKPTALLREVFLYCHDTPVVFAHSVLPHSSLRGAWTKLGKLGNRPLGAALFANPRVRRVAFEFKRLDPRHPLYRRACARFDRRPPYLWSRRSLFKLQGRPILVTEVFLPTLLELA
;
A
#
# COMPACT_ATOMS: atom_id res chain seq x y z
N MET A 1 -5.06 -2.56 -37.64
CA MET A 1 -4.31 -2.63 -36.37
C MET A 1 -5.28 -2.62 -35.20
N THR A 2 -5.58 -3.78 -34.64
CA THR A 2 -6.50 -3.92 -33.50
C THR A 2 -5.80 -3.47 -32.21
N GLY A 3 -6.20 -2.31 -31.70
CA GLY A 3 -5.73 -1.77 -30.42
C GLY A 3 -6.25 -2.60 -29.25
N LEU A 4 -5.55 -3.68 -28.91
CA LEU A 4 -5.76 -4.38 -27.64
C LEU A 4 -5.19 -3.51 -26.53
N ARG A 5 -6.04 -2.73 -25.85
CA ARG A 5 -5.69 -2.17 -24.54
C ARG A 5 -5.41 -3.35 -23.62
N GLU A 6 -4.14 -3.58 -23.28
CA GLU A 6 -3.76 -4.55 -22.25
C GLU A 6 -4.54 -4.24 -20.97
N LYS A 7 -5.37 -5.19 -20.52
CA LYS A 7 -6.04 -5.04 -19.23
C LYS A 7 -4.95 -5.01 -18.16
N PRO A 8 -4.92 -4.00 -17.26
CA PRO A 8 -3.92 -3.94 -16.21
C PRO A 8 -3.95 -5.25 -15.42
N THR A 9 -2.78 -5.84 -15.15
CA THR A 9 -2.68 -7.17 -14.52
C THR A 9 -2.89 -7.11 -13.00
N ALA A 10 -2.83 -5.91 -12.41
CA ALA A 10 -3.10 -5.65 -11.00
C ALA A 10 -3.89 -4.35 -10.80
N LEU A 11 -4.67 -4.31 -9.72
CA LEU A 11 -5.22 -3.07 -9.15
C LEU A 11 -4.16 -2.46 -8.22
N LEU A 12 -3.87 -1.18 -8.42
CA LEU A 12 -3.05 -0.39 -7.51
C LEU A 12 -3.96 0.44 -6.61
N ARG A 13 -3.64 0.47 -5.33
CA ARG A 13 -4.35 1.29 -4.34
C ARG A 13 -3.36 2.11 -3.55
N GLU A 14 -3.59 3.42 -3.53
CA GLU A 14 -2.75 4.38 -2.81
C GLU A 14 -3.63 5.16 -1.84
N VAL A 15 -3.25 5.19 -0.57
CA VAL A 15 -3.98 5.88 0.49
C VAL A 15 -3.01 6.55 1.45
N PHE A 16 -3.48 7.62 2.07
CA PHE A 16 -2.82 8.21 3.23
C PHE A 16 -3.58 7.78 4.49
N LEU A 17 -2.84 7.30 5.49
CA LEU A 17 -3.36 7.10 6.84
C LEU A 17 -3.07 8.35 7.65
N TYR A 18 -4.07 8.79 8.40
CA TYR A 18 -4.05 10.00 9.17
C TYR A 18 -4.08 9.69 10.66
N CYS A 19 -3.37 10.51 11.44
CA CYS A 19 -3.62 10.68 12.86
C CYS A 19 -4.25 12.07 13.00
N HIS A 20 -5.49 12.14 13.47
CA HIS A 20 -6.31 13.36 13.36
C HIS A 20 -6.32 13.85 11.90
N ASP A 21 -5.91 15.10 11.65
CA ASP A 21 -5.83 15.70 10.31
C ASP A 21 -4.43 15.63 9.68
N THR A 22 -3.48 14.98 10.35
CA THR A 22 -2.09 14.89 9.90
C THR A 22 -1.82 13.55 9.20
N PRO A 23 -1.40 13.53 7.92
CA PRO A 23 -1.04 12.29 7.24
C PRO A 23 0.27 11.75 7.82
N VAL A 24 0.30 10.48 8.23
CA VAL A 24 1.44 9.85 8.91
C VAL A 24 2.05 8.69 8.13
N VAL A 25 1.27 8.02 7.29
CA VAL A 25 1.73 6.91 6.46
C VAL A 25 1.11 7.03 5.07
N PHE A 26 1.95 6.91 4.04
CA PHE A 26 1.50 6.66 2.67
C PHE A 26 1.55 5.15 2.40
N ALA A 27 0.40 4.53 2.17
CA ALA A 27 0.30 3.10 1.89
C ALA A 27 0.01 2.85 0.41
N HIS A 28 0.81 1.98 -0.19
CA HIS A 28 0.66 1.52 -1.57
C HIS A 28 0.46 0.01 -1.57
N SER A 29 -0.64 -0.44 -2.18
CA SER A 29 -0.98 -1.87 -2.29
C SER A 29 -1.07 -2.30 -3.75
N VAL A 30 -0.52 -3.47 -4.04
CA VAL A 30 -0.64 -4.15 -5.34
C VAL A 30 -1.51 -5.37 -5.17
N LEU A 31 -2.66 -5.38 -5.84
CA LEU A 31 -3.64 -6.45 -5.79
C LEU A 31 -3.75 -7.07 -7.19
N PRO A 32 -3.06 -8.19 -7.45
CA PRO A 32 -3.22 -8.91 -8.72
C PRO A 32 -4.69 -9.21 -9.01
N HIS A 33 -5.12 -9.07 -10.27
CA HIS A 33 -6.52 -9.38 -10.63
C HIS A 33 -6.90 -10.83 -10.35
N SER A 34 -5.93 -11.75 -10.44
CA SER A 34 -6.08 -13.13 -9.98
C SER A 34 -6.42 -13.17 -8.49
N SER A 35 -5.77 -12.37 -7.64
CA SER A 35 -6.08 -12.32 -6.20
C SER A 35 -7.47 -11.77 -5.89
N LEU A 36 -7.97 -10.83 -6.69
CA LEU A 36 -9.28 -10.18 -6.51
C LEU A 36 -10.49 -11.10 -6.80
N ARG A 37 -10.31 -12.18 -7.57
CA ARG A 37 -11.38 -13.16 -7.84
C ARG A 37 -11.40 -14.25 -6.76
N GLY A 38 -12.15 -14.07 -5.67
CA GLY A 38 -12.30 -15.10 -4.63
C GLY A 38 -11.93 -14.59 -3.24
N ALA A 39 -10.80 -15.07 -2.69
CA ALA A 39 -10.33 -14.78 -1.33
C ALA A 39 -10.35 -13.29 -0.97
N TRP A 40 -10.01 -12.42 -1.93
CA TRP A 40 -9.94 -10.97 -1.76
C TRP A 40 -11.04 -10.18 -2.47
N THR A 41 -12.16 -10.82 -2.85
CA THR A 41 -13.27 -10.14 -3.56
C THR A 41 -13.77 -8.90 -2.81
N LYS A 42 -13.78 -8.94 -1.47
CA LYS A 42 -14.17 -7.81 -0.63
C LYS A 42 -13.14 -6.67 -0.64
N LEU A 43 -11.86 -6.93 -0.95
CA LEU A 43 -10.82 -5.90 -1.07
C LEU A 43 -10.97 -5.04 -2.32
N GLY A 44 -11.50 -5.59 -3.41
CA GLY A 44 -11.81 -4.80 -4.61
C GLY A 44 -12.86 -3.70 -4.37
N LYS A 45 -13.65 -3.83 -3.29
CA LYS A 45 -14.74 -2.91 -2.90
C LYS A 45 -14.43 -2.14 -1.62
N LEU A 46 -13.16 -1.92 -1.31
CA LEU A 46 -12.76 -1.35 -0.02
C LEU A 46 -13.20 0.11 0.16
N GLY A 47 -13.32 0.89 -0.93
CA GLY A 47 -13.67 2.31 -0.86
C GLY A 47 -12.65 3.07 -0.02
N ASN A 48 -13.09 3.80 1.00
CA ASN A 48 -12.21 4.51 1.95
C ASN A 48 -11.85 3.69 3.20
N ARG A 49 -12.26 2.41 3.28
CA ARG A 49 -11.90 1.58 4.44
C ARG A 49 -10.41 1.25 4.44
N PRO A 50 -9.76 1.17 5.62
CA PRO A 50 -8.36 0.81 5.72
C PRO A 50 -8.16 -0.65 5.34
N LEU A 51 -7.14 -0.92 4.51
CA LEU A 51 -6.78 -2.27 4.10
C LEU A 51 -6.47 -3.16 5.31
N GLY A 52 -5.74 -2.62 6.29
CA GLY A 52 -5.37 -3.32 7.51
C GLY A 52 -6.56 -3.98 8.22
N ALA A 53 -7.68 -3.26 8.37
CA ALA A 53 -8.86 -3.82 9.01
C ALA A 53 -9.39 -5.07 8.28
N ALA A 54 -9.39 -5.08 6.95
CA ALA A 54 -9.80 -6.23 6.17
C ALA A 54 -8.77 -7.38 6.19
N LEU A 55 -7.47 -7.08 6.35
CA LEU A 55 -6.42 -8.08 6.50
C LEU A 55 -6.47 -8.76 7.87
N PHE A 56 -6.69 -7.99 8.93
CA PHE A 56 -6.67 -8.49 10.31
C PHE A 56 -8.00 -9.12 10.74
N ALA A 57 -9.12 -8.75 10.10
CA ALA A 57 -10.42 -9.36 10.40
C ALA A 57 -10.53 -10.84 9.97
N ASN A 58 -9.60 -11.35 9.16
CA ASN A 58 -9.62 -12.74 8.71
C ASN A 58 -8.39 -13.49 9.25
N PRO A 59 -8.56 -14.39 10.24
CA PRO A 59 -7.44 -15.10 10.87
C PRO A 59 -6.70 -16.06 9.93
N ARG A 60 -7.27 -16.38 8.76
CA ARG A 60 -6.61 -17.22 7.74
C ARG A 60 -5.60 -16.45 6.88
N VAL A 61 -5.53 -15.13 7.02
CA VAL A 61 -4.55 -14.31 6.31
C VAL A 61 -3.18 -14.56 6.92
N ARG A 62 -2.24 -15.04 6.11
CA ARG A 62 -0.84 -15.23 6.51
C ARG A 62 -0.02 -14.05 6.01
N ARG A 63 0.69 -13.41 6.93
CA ARG A 63 1.65 -12.35 6.61
C ARG A 63 3.06 -12.94 6.51
N VAL A 64 3.78 -12.59 5.45
CA VAL A 64 5.21 -12.90 5.31
C VAL A 64 6.03 -11.90 6.15
N ALA A 65 7.30 -12.20 6.43
CA ALA A 65 8.18 -11.27 7.14
C ALA A 65 8.24 -9.90 6.43
N PHE A 66 8.42 -8.84 7.22
CA PHE A 66 8.60 -7.50 6.67
C PHE A 66 9.99 -7.34 6.05
N GLU A 67 10.02 -6.66 4.91
CA GLU A 67 11.23 -6.11 4.33
C GLU A 67 11.24 -4.60 4.55
N PHE A 68 12.38 -4.04 4.92
CA PHE A 68 12.53 -2.61 5.16
C PHE A 68 13.44 -1.99 4.12
N LYS A 69 13.12 -0.76 3.70
CA LYS A 69 13.94 -0.02 2.73
C LYS A 69 13.85 1.47 2.97
N ARG A 70 15.00 2.14 2.90
CA ARG A 70 15.09 3.60 2.78
C ARG A 70 14.86 4.01 1.34
N LEU A 71 13.89 4.89 1.12
CA LEU A 71 13.51 5.41 -0.19
C LEU A 71 14.08 6.81 -0.37
N ASP A 72 14.73 7.06 -1.49
CA ASP A 72 15.26 8.36 -1.89
C ASP A 72 14.43 8.98 -3.03
N PRO A 73 14.67 10.25 -3.44
CA PRO A 73 13.93 10.95 -4.48
C PRO A 73 13.81 10.26 -5.84
N ARG A 74 14.71 9.32 -6.16
CA ARG A 74 14.67 8.55 -7.40
C ARG A 74 13.59 7.47 -7.37
N HIS A 75 13.14 7.05 -6.18
CA HIS A 75 12.15 5.99 -6.02
C HIS A 75 10.71 6.48 -6.29
N PRO A 76 9.90 5.77 -7.11
CA PRO A 76 8.54 6.21 -7.43
C PRO A 76 7.63 6.37 -6.21
N LEU A 77 7.69 5.45 -5.23
CA LEU A 77 6.91 5.57 -4.00
C LEU A 77 7.31 6.78 -3.14
N TYR A 78 8.58 7.18 -3.16
CA TYR A 78 9.00 8.40 -2.49
C TYR A 78 8.32 9.60 -3.14
N ARG A 79 8.38 9.71 -4.48
CA ARG A 79 7.79 10.84 -5.21
C ARG A 79 6.29 10.98 -4.93
N ARG A 80 5.57 9.86 -4.85
CA ARG A 80 4.14 9.83 -4.55
C ARG A 80 3.82 10.15 -3.09
N ALA A 81 4.58 9.60 -2.15
CA ALA A 81 4.43 9.91 -0.72
C ALA A 81 4.68 11.41 -0.44
N CYS A 82 5.70 11.99 -1.09
CA CYS A 82 6.08 13.38 -0.97
C CYS A 82 5.23 14.35 -1.80
N ALA A 83 4.23 13.89 -2.56
CA ALA A 83 3.47 14.73 -3.48
C ALA A 83 2.66 15.84 -2.76
N ARG A 84 2.37 15.66 -1.46
CA ARG A 84 1.63 16.61 -0.62
C ARG A 84 2.51 17.44 0.31
N PHE A 85 3.84 17.35 0.17
CA PHE A 85 4.80 18.04 1.03
C PHE A 85 5.57 19.09 0.24
N ASP A 86 5.57 20.33 0.74
CA ASP A 86 6.37 21.42 0.17
C ASP A 86 7.86 21.17 0.40
N ARG A 87 8.23 20.83 1.63
CA ARG A 87 9.60 20.45 1.98
C ARG A 87 9.73 18.94 2.06
N ARG A 88 10.48 18.37 1.12
CA ARG A 88 10.68 16.91 1.02
C ARG A 88 11.89 16.48 1.85
N PRO A 89 11.77 15.44 2.70
CA PRO A 89 12.90 14.92 3.46
C PRO A 89 13.91 14.22 2.53
N PRO A 90 15.20 14.12 2.88
CA PRO A 90 16.20 13.47 2.01
C PRO A 90 15.90 12.00 1.72
N TYR A 91 15.17 11.34 2.63
CA TYR A 91 14.69 9.97 2.47
C TYR A 91 13.43 9.72 3.30
N LEU A 92 12.74 8.62 2.99
CA LEU A 92 11.64 8.08 3.78
C LEU A 92 11.91 6.62 4.12
N TRP A 93 11.55 6.18 5.31
CA TRP A 93 11.54 4.76 5.63
C TRP A 93 10.29 4.08 5.07
N SER A 94 10.45 2.86 4.57
CA SER A 94 9.34 2.04 4.14
C SER A 94 9.47 0.62 4.66
N ARG A 95 8.33 -0.03 4.86
CA ARG A 95 8.24 -1.48 5.08
C ARG A 95 7.30 -2.10 4.06
N ARG A 96 7.56 -3.34 3.71
CA ARG A 96 6.77 -4.10 2.75
C ARG A 96 6.52 -5.50 3.25
N SER A 97 5.32 -6.02 3.02
CA SER A 97 5.00 -7.42 3.28
C SER A 97 4.02 -7.97 2.26
N LEU A 98 4.15 -9.26 2.01
CA LEU A 98 3.16 -10.05 1.28
C LEU A 98 2.11 -10.58 2.25
N PHE A 99 0.84 -10.40 1.92
CA PHE A 99 -0.28 -11.03 2.61
C PHE A 99 -0.88 -12.09 1.71
N LYS A 100 -1.03 -13.31 2.22
CA LYS A 100 -1.56 -14.45 1.49
C LYS A 100 -2.85 -14.91 2.13
N LEU A 101 -3.89 -15.08 1.32
CA LEU A 101 -5.13 -15.73 1.72
C LEU A 101 -5.48 -16.78 0.68
N GLN A 102 -5.61 -18.04 1.08
CA GLN A 102 -5.88 -19.17 0.17
C GLN A 102 -4.90 -19.20 -1.03
N GLY A 103 -3.61 -19.00 -0.78
CA GLY A 103 -2.58 -18.97 -1.82
C GLY A 103 -2.57 -17.72 -2.70
N ARG A 104 -3.50 -16.77 -2.52
CA ARG A 104 -3.60 -15.55 -3.33
C ARG A 104 -2.85 -14.40 -2.65
N PRO A 105 -1.76 -13.89 -3.25
CA PRO A 105 -0.94 -12.85 -2.64
C PRO A 105 -1.47 -11.45 -2.94
N ILE A 106 -1.32 -10.55 -1.98
CA ILE A 106 -1.34 -9.10 -2.18
C ILE A 106 -0.09 -8.49 -1.55
N LEU A 107 0.45 -7.45 -2.16
CA LEU A 107 1.62 -6.74 -1.66
C LEU A 107 1.18 -5.44 -1.01
N VAL A 108 1.68 -5.17 0.20
CA VAL A 108 1.44 -3.91 0.91
C VAL A 108 2.79 -3.29 1.22
N THR A 109 2.97 -2.05 0.80
CA THR A 109 4.10 -1.20 1.17
C THR A 109 3.58 0.00 1.94
N GLU A 110 4.15 0.25 3.11
CA GLU A 110 3.89 1.43 3.92
C GLU A 110 5.14 2.30 3.91
N VAL A 111 4.96 3.58 3.62
CA VAL A 111 6.00 4.61 3.66
C VAL A 111 5.68 5.54 4.82
N PHE A 112 6.60 5.63 5.79
CA PHE A 112 6.45 6.42 7.00
C PHE A 112 6.83 7.86 6.73
N LEU A 113 5.91 8.78 7.03
CA LEU A 113 6.08 10.21 6.78
C LEU A 113 6.74 10.89 7.99
N PRO A 114 7.46 12.02 7.81
CA PRO A 114 8.18 12.69 8.90
C PRO A 114 7.26 13.09 10.07
N THR A 115 6.03 13.50 9.74
CA THR A 115 4.94 13.83 10.65
C THR A 115 4.60 12.73 11.65
N LEU A 116 4.88 11.45 11.36
CA LEU A 116 4.67 10.38 12.33
C LEU A 116 5.55 10.53 13.57
N LEU A 117 6.79 11.01 13.39
CA LEU A 117 7.74 11.20 14.50
C LEU A 117 7.40 12.45 15.33
N GLU A 118 6.63 13.37 14.77
CA GLU A 118 6.18 14.60 15.45
C GLU A 118 4.99 14.35 16.39
N LEU A 119 4.42 13.13 16.38
CA LEU A 119 3.31 12.72 17.24
C LEU A 119 3.75 12.03 18.54
N ALA A 120 5.05 11.82 18.72
CA ALA A 120 5.64 11.12 19.86
C ALA A 120 5.93 12.08 21.03
#